data_AF-A0A199UBN2-F1
#
_entry.id   AF-A0A199UBN2-F1
#
_cell.length_a   1.000
_cell.length_b   1.000
_cell.length_c   1.000
_cell.angle_alpha   90.00
_cell.angle_beta   90.00
_cell.angle_gamma   90.00
#
_symmetry.space_group_name_H-M   'P 1'
#
loop_
_entity.id
_entity.type
_entity.pdbx_description
1 polymer ?
#
loop_
_entity_poly.entity_id
_entity_poly.type
_entity_poly.pdbx_seq_one_letter_code
_entity_poly.pdbx_strand_id
1 'polypeptide(L)'
;MALPTKKPRNIRKALKQKNPSTNEVNIMAQKLSEISPDMQEMQEMLQKLRIEKEKTEELLKEKDEMLKAKEEELVTKGREQEKLQMEFKKLQKLKEPSPPYILWCKYQWNEVKKENPDAEFKEISNILGAKWKSVNAEEKKPYEEKYQAEKEAYLQLIANERSERHKQKTAMELLEQYIQFKQEAEKENKKTKKEKDPLKPKQPISAFFLFSNERRAKKNKEKYLQEMEAYKQKKDEEAMNLKKEEEEMLKLQKQEALQLLKKEETENIIKKTKEKRQKKKQQNADPNKPKRPASSFLLFNKEARKLT
;
A
#
# COMPACT_ATOMS: atom_id res chain seq x y z
N MET A 1 81.84 22.84 43.41
CA MET A 1 82.23 21.45 43.72
C MET A 1 81.04 20.55 43.38
N ALA A 2 81.13 19.32 42.89
CA ALA A 2 82.16 18.47 42.31
C ALA A 2 81.45 17.10 42.16
N LEU A 3 81.34 16.53 40.96
CA LEU A 3 80.78 15.19 40.77
C LEU A 3 81.77 14.11 41.26
N PRO A 4 81.29 12.96 41.78
CA PRO A 4 82.07 11.72 41.81
C PRO A 4 81.44 10.53 41.06
N THR A 5 82.28 9.53 40.78
CA THR A 5 82.10 8.46 39.78
C THR A 5 82.86 7.18 40.18
N LYS A 6 82.55 5.93 39.76
CA LYS A 6 81.56 5.35 38.83
C LYS A 6 81.53 3.81 39.06
N LYS A 7 80.41 3.13 38.74
CA LYS A 7 80.31 1.66 38.40
C LYS A 7 80.60 0.64 39.55
N PRO A 8 80.36 -0.70 39.38
CA PRO A 8 79.46 -1.43 38.45
C PRO A 8 78.55 -2.53 39.12
N ARG A 9 77.69 -3.13 38.27
CA ARG A 9 76.81 -4.31 38.44
C ARG A 9 77.34 -5.45 39.34
N ASN A 10 76.47 -6.16 40.07
CA ASN A 10 76.01 -7.49 39.62
C ASN A 10 74.82 -8.15 40.38
N ILE A 11 74.21 -9.14 39.69
CA ILE A 11 73.38 -10.27 40.18
C ILE A 11 71.94 -10.01 40.68
N ARG A 12 71.00 -10.63 39.96
CA ARG A 12 69.57 -10.75 40.26
C ARG A 12 69.32 -11.74 41.41
N LYS A 13 68.38 -11.44 42.31
CA LYS A 13 67.48 -12.46 42.87
C LYS A 13 66.09 -12.20 42.30
N ALA A 14 65.57 -13.14 41.50
CA ALA A 14 64.24 -13.02 40.95
C ALA A 14 63.21 -13.15 42.07
N LEU A 15 62.37 -12.12 42.25
CA LEU A 15 61.13 -12.29 42.99
C LEU A 15 60.29 -13.30 42.21
N LYS A 16 59.96 -14.44 42.81
CA LYS A 16 59.07 -15.43 42.17
C LYS A 16 57.81 -14.71 41.72
N GLN A 17 57.54 -14.70 40.42
CA GLN A 17 56.19 -14.40 39.95
C GLN A 17 55.28 -15.44 40.59
N LYS A 18 54.37 -14.97 41.43
CA LYS A 18 53.30 -15.78 41.98
C LYS A 18 52.40 -16.06 40.78
N ASN A 19 52.53 -17.22 40.17
CA ASN A 19 51.60 -17.63 39.12
C ASN A 19 50.19 -17.51 39.72
N PRO A 20 49.27 -16.76 39.09
CA PRO A 20 47.94 -16.57 39.64
C PRO A 20 47.31 -17.94 39.89
N SER A 21 46.70 -18.09 41.06
CA SER A 21 46.05 -19.35 41.43
C SER A 21 45.02 -19.71 40.37
N THR A 22 44.75 -21.00 40.13
CA THR A 22 43.74 -21.44 39.16
C THR A 22 42.38 -20.76 39.39
N ASN A 23 42.08 -20.40 40.65
CA ASN A 23 40.92 -19.60 41.02
C ASN A 23 41.01 -18.13 40.59
N GLU A 24 42.17 -17.47 40.70
CA GLU A 24 42.36 -16.09 40.22
C GLU A 24 42.32 -16.01 38.69
N VAL A 25 42.86 -17.02 37.99
CA VAL A 25 42.76 -17.13 36.53
C VAL A 25 41.31 -17.37 36.11
N ASN A 26 40.57 -18.23 36.81
CA ASN A 26 39.14 -18.44 36.55
C ASN A 26 38.29 -17.20 36.89
N ILE A 27 38.60 -16.46 37.96
CA ILE A 27 37.89 -15.21 38.31
C ILE A 27 38.17 -14.12 37.27
N MET A 28 39.41 -13.99 36.78
CA MET A 28 39.73 -13.08 35.68
C MET A 28 39.14 -13.54 34.34
N ALA A 29 39.08 -14.84 34.08
CA ALA A 29 38.44 -15.40 32.89
C ALA A 29 36.91 -15.20 32.91
N GLN A 30 36.25 -15.38 34.05
CA GLN A 30 34.83 -15.05 34.23
C GLN A 30 34.60 -13.55 33.99
N LYS A 31 35.39 -12.69 34.65
CA LYS A 31 35.28 -11.23 34.50
C LYS A 31 35.63 -10.70 33.10
N LEU A 32 36.44 -11.43 32.33
CA LEU A 32 36.70 -11.14 30.91
C LEU A 32 35.61 -11.72 30.00
N SER A 33 35.01 -12.86 30.34
CA SER A 33 33.87 -13.43 29.61
C SER A 33 32.60 -12.58 29.75
N GLU A 34 32.43 -11.90 30.87
CA GLU A 34 31.35 -10.91 31.10
C GLU A 34 31.50 -9.61 30.29
N ILE A 35 32.68 -9.37 29.67
CA ILE A 35 32.98 -8.15 28.90
C ILE A 35 32.91 -8.39 27.37
N SER A 36 32.52 -9.59 26.93
CA SER A 36 32.33 -9.93 25.50
C SER A 36 30.87 -10.03 24.96
N PRO A 37 29.88 -9.23 25.40
CA PRO A 37 28.67 -8.96 24.60
C PRO A 37 28.80 -7.74 23.65
N ASP A 38 29.75 -6.84 23.94
CA ASP A 38 29.66 -5.42 23.56
C ASP A 38 29.89 -5.12 22.06
N MET A 39 30.69 -5.92 21.35
CA MET A 39 30.93 -5.69 19.91
C MET A 39 29.68 -5.86 19.04
N GLN A 40 28.80 -6.80 19.41
CA GLN A 40 27.61 -7.11 18.63
C GLN A 40 26.49 -6.11 18.95
N GLU A 41 26.33 -5.72 20.22
CA GLU A 41 25.43 -4.66 20.64
C GLU A 41 25.83 -3.29 20.08
N MET A 42 27.12 -2.96 20.01
CA MET A 42 27.62 -1.76 19.36
C MET A 42 27.35 -1.76 17.85
N GLN A 43 27.52 -2.90 17.18
CA GLN A 43 27.24 -3.04 15.75
C GLN A 43 25.74 -2.90 15.45
N GLU A 44 24.88 -3.46 16.31
CA GLU A 44 23.43 -3.24 16.26
C GLU A 44 23.04 -1.78 16.53
N MET A 45 23.70 -1.11 17.48
CA MET A 45 23.45 0.30 17.79
C MET A 45 23.82 1.19 16.60
N LEU A 46 24.95 0.92 15.94
CA LEU A 46 25.36 1.61 14.72
C LEU A 46 24.41 1.32 13.54
N GLN A 47 23.86 0.10 13.43
CA GLN A 47 22.80 -0.19 12.45
C GLN A 47 21.50 0.56 12.77
N LYS A 48 21.06 0.59 14.04
CA LYS A 48 19.89 1.35 14.49
C LYS A 48 20.04 2.84 14.19
N LEU A 49 21.21 3.43 14.46
CA LEU A 49 21.51 4.83 14.13
C LEU A 49 21.57 5.11 12.62
N ARG A 50 22.03 4.17 11.80
CA ARG A 50 21.97 4.30 10.33
C ARG A 50 20.52 4.30 9.84
N ILE A 51 19.72 3.33 10.29
CA ILE A 51 18.29 3.23 9.96
C ILE A 51 17.50 4.45 10.45
N GLU A 52 17.84 4.98 11.63
CA GLU A 52 17.22 6.21 12.16
C GLU A 52 17.61 7.43 11.34
N LYS A 53 18.89 7.55 10.93
CA LYS A 53 19.34 8.61 10.02
C LYS A 53 18.63 8.52 8.66
N GLU A 54 18.59 7.34 8.04
CA GLU A 54 17.90 7.10 6.76
C GLU A 54 16.42 7.49 6.85
N LYS A 55 15.72 7.11 7.93
CA LYS A 55 14.33 7.55 8.19
C LYS A 55 14.19 9.07 8.33
N THR A 56 15.14 9.75 8.99
CA THR A 56 15.08 11.22 9.09
C THR A 56 15.37 11.91 7.76
N GLU A 57 16.20 11.31 6.90
CA GLU A 57 16.54 11.81 5.57
C GLU A 57 15.38 11.60 4.59
N GLU A 58 14.72 10.45 4.67
CA GLU A 58 13.48 10.12 3.93
C GLU A 58 12.32 11.04 4.32
N LEU A 59 12.10 11.31 5.62
CA LEU A 59 11.13 12.29 6.11
C LEU A 59 11.46 13.75 5.73
N LEU A 60 12.72 14.05 5.41
CA LEU A 60 13.14 15.36 4.92
C LEU A 60 12.80 15.48 3.43
N LYS A 61 13.14 14.45 2.66
CA LYS A 61 12.82 14.34 1.24
C LYS A 61 11.31 14.37 0.97
N GLU A 62 10.51 13.66 1.77
CA GLU A 62 9.03 13.71 1.69
C GLU A 62 8.48 15.12 1.92
N LYS A 63 9.09 15.91 2.82
CA LYS A 63 8.69 17.31 3.05
C LYS A 63 9.09 18.23 1.91
N ASP A 64 10.26 18.05 1.33
CA ASP A 64 10.72 18.84 0.19
C ASP A 64 9.88 18.52 -1.07
N GLU A 65 9.49 17.25 -1.26
CA GLU A 65 8.54 16.83 -2.29
C GLU A 65 7.13 17.43 -2.04
N MET A 66 6.63 17.43 -0.80
CA MET A 66 5.38 18.13 -0.45
C MET A 66 5.44 19.65 -0.65
N LEU A 67 6.56 20.29 -0.32
CA LEU A 67 6.75 21.73 -0.54
C LEU A 67 6.71 22.03 -2.04
N LYS A 68 7.45 21.27 -2.84
CA LYS A 68 7.47 21.44 -4.30
C LYS A 68 6.09 21.22 -4.93
N ALA A 69 5.36 20.17 -4.53
CA ALA A 69 4.00 19.94 -5.00
C ALA A 69 3.05 21.10 -4.64
N LYS A 70 3.23 21.69 -3.45
CA LYS A 70 2.43 22.84 -3.00
C LYS A 70 2.80 24.15 -3.70
N GLU A 71 4.07 24.34 -4.05
CA GLU A 71 4.51 25.46 -4.90
C GLU A 71 3.94 25.34 -6.32
N GLU A 72 3.95 24.13 -6.91
CA GLU A 72 3.33 23.86 -8.21
C GLU A 72 1.81 24.10 -8.16
N GLU A 73 1.12 23.70 -7.09
CA GLU A 73 -0.32 23.98 -6.85
C GLU A 73 -0.62 25.49 -6.70
N LEU A 74 0.27 26.26 -6.07
CA LEU A 74 0.14 27.72 -5.98
C LEU A 74 0.35 28.39 -7.34
N VAL A 75 1.28 27.90 -8.16
CA VAL A 75 1.53 28.42 -9.52
C VAL A 75 0.34 28.13 -10.46
N THR A 76 -0.27 26.95 -10.38
CA THR A 76 -1.49 26.65 -11.18
C THR A 76 -2.66 27.52 -10.74
N LYS A 77 -2.90 27.67 -9.42
CA LYS A 77 -3.92 28.57 -8.87
C LYS A 77 -3.71 30.04 -9.26
N GLY A 78 -2.47 30.52 -9.26
CA GLY A 78 -2.15 31.87 -9.75
C GLY A 78 -2.53 32.07 -11.22
N ARG A 79 -2.18 31.10 -12.08
CA ARG A 79 -2.55 31.10 -13.50
C ARG A 79 -4.07 31.01 -13.72
N GLU A 80 -4.80 30.34 -12.84
CA GLU A 80 -6.27 30.31 -12.86
C GLU A 80 -6.88 31.64 -12.43
N GLN A 81 -6.35 32.29 -11.40
CA GLN A 81 -6.75 33.64 -11.00
C GLN A 81 -6.50 34.66 -12.12
N GLU A 82 -5.38 34.57 -12.84
CA GLU A 82 -5.12 35.41 -14.02
C GLU A 82 -6.12 35.17 -15.15
N LYS A 83 -6.50 33.90 -15.41
CA LYS A 83 -7.56 33.57 -16.38
C LYS A 83 -8.90 34.19 -15.96
N LEU A 84 -9.31 34.03 -14.70
CA LEU A 84 -10.53 34.63 -14.16
C LEU A 84 -10.50 36.16 -14.23
N GLN A 85 -9.35 36.80 -13.98
CA GLN A 85 -9.20 38.25 -14.17
C GLN A 85 -9.27 38.66 -15.65
N MET A 86 -8.76 37.84 -16.56
CA MET A 86 -8.88 38.08 -18.01
C MET A 86 -10.32 37.89 -18.50
N GLU A 87 -11.05 36.91 -17.99
CA GLU A 87 -12.48 36.74 -18.26
C GLU A 87 -13.29 37.89 -17.66
N PHE A 88 -13.06 38.28 -16.40
CA PHE A 88 -13.67 39.48 -15.80
C PHE A 88 -13.43 40.74 -16.67
N LYS A 89 -12.21 40.92 -17.20
CA LYS A 89 -11.89 42.01 -18.14
C LYS A 89 -12.55 41.86 -19.52
N LYS A 90 -12.94 40.66 -19.95
CA LYS A 90 -13.76 40.43 -21.16
C LYS A 90 -15.24 40.68 -20.87
N LEU A 91 -15.73 40.30 -19.69
CA LEU A 91 -17.11 40.50 -19.23
C LEU A 91 -17.41 41.99 -18.96
N GLN A 92 -16.47 42.74 -18.37
CA GLN A 92 -16.54 44.21 -18.33
C GLN A 92 -16.51 44.88 -19.71
N LYS A 93 -16.04 44.17 -20.75
CA LYS A 93 -16.04 44.64 -22.15
C LYS A 93 -17.22 44.09 -22.96
N LEU A 94 -18.03 43.19 -22.40
CA LEU A 94 -19.34 42.85 -22.95
C LEU A 94 -20.22 44.08 -22.76
N LYS A 95 -20.35 44.84 -23.85
CA LYS A 95 -21.22 46.01 -23.90
C LYS A 95 -22.65 45.55 -23.67
N GLU A 96 -23.45 46.45 -23.11
CA GLU A 96 -24.90 46.26 -22.99
C GLU A 96 -25.50 45.88 -24.35
N PRO A 97 -26.53 45.03 -24.38
CA PRO A 97 -27.17 44.59 -25.61
C PRO A 97 -27.72 45.77 -26.39
N SER A 98 -27.63 45.66 -27.72
CA SER A 98 -27.98 46.76 -28.61
C SER A 98 -29.48 47.07 -28.52
N PRO A 99 -29.90 48.33 -28.26
CA PRO A 99 -31.31 48.68 -28.22
C PRO A 99 -32.08 48.29 -29.50
N PRO A 100 -33.41 48.10 -29.44
CA PRO A 100 -34.19 47.55 -30.55
C PRO A 100 -33.99 48.28 -31.88
N TYR A 101 -33.91 49.61 -31.84
CA TYR A 101 -33.61 50.45 -33.00
C TYR A 101 -32.23 50.17 -33.62
N ILE A 102 -31.20 49.96 -32.82
CA ILE A 102 -29.82 49.69 -33.30
C ILE A 102 -29.75 48.28 -33.91
N LEU A 103 -30.42 47.30 -33.29
CA LEU A 103 -30.61 45.96 -33.86
C LEU A 103 -31.30 46.05 -35.22
N TRP A 104 -32.45 46.73 -35.31
CA TRP A 104 -33.21 46.91 -36.55
C TRP A 104 -32.40 47.64 -37.64
N CYS A 105 -31.72 48.74 -37.27
CA CYS A 105 -30.82 49.47 -38.17
C CYS A 105 -29.74 48.57 -38.77
N LYS A 106 -29.13 47.68 -37.96
CA LYS A 106 -28.10 46.74 -38.44
C LYS A 106 -28.61 45.80 -39.53
N TYR A 107 -29.88 45.38 -39.48
CA TYR A 107 -30.49 44.55 -40.53
C TYR A 107 -30.89 45.39 -41.75
N GLN A 108 -31.54 46.53 -41.54
CA GLN A 108 -32.07 47.37 -42.62
C GLN A 108 -31.02 48.21 -43.34
N TRP A 109 -29.83 48.40 -42.75
CA TRP A 109 -28.72 49.16 -43.34
C TRP A 109 -28.37 48.69 -44.75
N ASN A 110 -28.28 47.36 -44.94
CA ASN A 110 -27.87 46.78 -46.21
C ASN A 110 -28.95 46.95 -47.29
N GLU A 111 -30.23 46.92 -46.93
CA GLU A 111 -31.33 47.13 -47.88
C GLU A 111 -31.42 48.60 -48.28
N VAL A 112 -31.37 49.54 -47.32
CA VAL A 112 -31.34 50.97 -47.62
C VAL A 112 -30.11 51.35 -48.46
N LYS A 113 -28.94 50.72 -48.21
CA LYS A 113 -27.73 50.93 -49.01
C LYS A 113 -27.80 50.32 -50.43
N LYS A 114 -28.55 49.24 -50.63
CA LYS A 114 -28.84 48.71 -51.99
C LYS A 114 -29.80 49.61 -52.75
N GLU A 115 -30.83 50.12 -52.07
CA GLU A 115 -31.80 51.08 -52.63
C GLU A 115 -31.13 52.43 -52.98
N ASN A 116 -30.10 52.82 -52.22
CA ASN A 116 -29.41 54.12 -52.34
C ASN A 116 -27.88 53.90 -52.36
N PRO A 117 -27.30 53.37 -53.45
CA PRO A 117 -25.88 52.99 -53.50
C PRO A 117 -24.93 54.21 -53.41
N ASP A 118 -25.37 55.37 -53.90
CA ASP A 118 -24.61 56.62 -53.88
C ASP A 118 -24.81 57.46 -52.61
N ALA A 119 -25.75 57.06 -51.72
CA ALA A 119 -26.08 57.84 -50.53
C ALA A 119 -25.02 57.69 -49.42
N GLU A 120 -24.69 58.81 -48.77
CA GLU A 120 -23.72 58.80 -47.68
C GLU A 120 -24.30 58.17 -46.39
N PHE A 121 -23.40 57.75 -45.48
CA PHE A 121 -23.77 57.19 -44.18
C PHE A 121 -24.82 58.03 -43.43
N LYS A 122 -24.71 59.37 -43.49
CA LYS A 122 -25.63 60.30 -42.84
C LYS A 122 -27.03 60.25 -43.45
N GLU A 123 -27.13 60.08 -44.77
CA GLU A 123 -28.40 60.01 -45.50
C GLU A 123 -29.08 58.67 -45.26
N ILE A 124 -28.34 57.57 -45.35
CA ILE A 124 -28.81 56.22 -44.98
C ILE A 124 -29.32 56.21 -43.52
N SER A 125 -28.60 56.83 -42.59
CA SER A 125 -29.02 56.97 -41.18
C SER A 125 -30.32 57.78 -41.03
N ASN A 126 -30.48 58.87 -41.80
CA ASN A 126 -31.72 59.65 -41.81
C ASN A 126 -32.91 58.85 -42.37
N ILE A 127 -32.71 58.11 -43.47
CA ILE A 127 -33.71 57.24 -44.09
C ILE A 127 -34.13 56.13 -43.12
N LEU A 128 -33.18 55.50 -42.42
CA LEU A 128 -33.45 54.51 -41.38
C LEU A 128 -34.22 55.12 -40.20
N GLY A 129 -33.83 56.30 -39.71
CA GLY A 129 -34.55 57.01 -38.65
C GLY A 129 -35.99 57.37 -39.03
N ALA A 130 -36.25 57.67 -40.31
CA ALA A 130 -37.59 57.88 -40.83
C ALA A 130 -38.37 56.56 -40.95
N LYS A 131 -37.78 55.53 -41.62
CA LYS A 131 -38.37 54.19 -41.76
C LYS A 131 -38.76 53.62 -40.37
N TRP A 132 -37.92 53.72 -39.34
CA TRP A 132 -38.25 53.25 -37.98
C TRP A 132 -39.45 53.95 -37.35
N LYS A 133 -39.69 55.23 -37.63
CA LYS A 133 -40.88 55.94 -37.12
C LYS A 133 -42.17 55.44 -37.78
N SER A 134 -42.11 55.07 -39.07
CA SER A 134 -43.24 54.48 -39.81
C SER A 134 -43.43 52.96 -39.60
N VAL A 135 -42.39 52.22 -39.20
CA VAL A 135 -42.46 50.77 -38.90
C VAL A 135 -43.52 50.50 -37.83
N ASN A 136 -44.43 49.57 -38.10
CA ASN A 136 -45.57 49.28 -37.22
C ASN A 136 -45.13 48.55 -35.94
N ALA A 137 -45.93 48.60 -34.87
CA ALA A 137 -45.58 47.99 -33.58
C ALA A 137 -45.29 46.48 -33.67
N GLU A 138 -45.96 45.77 -34.59
CA GLU A 138 -45.77 44.34 -34.82
C GLU A 138 -44.40 43.99 -35.41
N GLU A 139 -43.84 44.86 -36.25
CA GLU A 139 -42.49 44.71 -36.79
C GLU A 139 -41.41 45.11 -35.77
N LYS A 140 -41.75 45.93 -34.77
CA LYS A 140 -40.85 46.31 -33.65
C LYS A 140 -40.76 45.23 -32.58
N LYS A 141 -41.87 44.57 -32.25
CA LYS A 141 -41.97 43.47 -31.27
C LYS A 141 -40.80 42.47 -31.31
N PRO A 142 -40.43 41.85 -32.44
CA PRO A 142 -39.35 40.86 -32.46
C PRO A 142 -37.96 41.44 -32.17
N TYR A 143 -37.76 42.76 -32.26
CA TYR A 143 -36.51 43.41 -31.85
C TYR A 143 -36.54 43.86 -30.39
N GLU A 144 -37.72 44.24 -29.88
CA GLU A 144 -37.94 44.53 -28.46
C GLU A 144 -37.80 43.27 -27.60
N GLU A 145 -38.41 42.16 -28.01
CA GLU A 145 -38.30 40.86 -27.33
C GLU A 145 -36.85 40.35 -27.30
N LYS A 146 -36.14 40.42 -28.44
CA LYS A 146 -34.70 40.07 -28.51
C LYS A 146 -33.86 40.94 -27.58
N TYR A 147 -34.10 42.25 -27.54
CA TYR A 147 -33.39 43.16 -26.64
C TYR A 147 -33.66 42.85 -25.17
N GLN A 148 -34.91 42.58 -24.77
CA GLN A 148 -35.22 42.22 -23.38
C GLN A 148 -34.57 40.88 -22.99
N ALA A 149 -34.65 39.86 -23.85
CA ALA A 149 -34.02 38.57 -23.60
C ALA A 149 -32.49 38.68 -23.47
N GLU A 150 -31.82 39.43 -24.36
CA GLU A 150 -30.38 39.66 -24.29
C GLU A 150 -29.98 40.51 -23.06
N LYS A 151 -30.84 41.45 -22.65
CA LYS A 151 -30.66 42.29 -21.45
C LYS A 151 -30.83 41.51 -20.16
N GLU A 152 -31.83 40.65 -20.07
CA GLU A 152 -32.03 39.76 -18.93
C GLU A 152 -30.89 38.76 -18.82
N ALA A 153 -30.44 38.17 -19.94
CA ALA A 153 -29.26 37.30 -19.97
C ALA A 153 -27.99 38.02 -19.50
N TYR A 154 -27.74 39.25 -19.97
CA TYR A 154 -26.61 40.08 -19.52
C TYR A 154 -26.70 40.40 -18.00
N LEU A 155 -27.87 40.79 -17.51
CA LEU A 155 -28.08 41.06 -16.08
C LEU A 155 -27.89 39.82 -15.21
N GLN A 156 -28.39 38.66 -15.65
CA GLN A 156 -28.16 37.38 -14.96
C GLN A 156 -26.68 36.98 -14.95
N LEU A 157 -25.97 37.17 -16.08
CA LEU A 157 -24.54 36.89 -16.17
C LEU A 157 -23.76 37.76 -15.18
N ILE A 158 -23.99 39.08 -15.16
CA ILE A 158 -23.33 40.00 -14.24
C ILE A 158 -23.71 39.73 -12.77
N ALA A 159 -24.95 39.33 -12.49
CA ALA A 159 -25.38 38.94 -11.14
C ALA A 159 -24.68 37.66 -10.65
N ASN A 160 -24.61 36.63 -11.50
CA ASN A 160 -23.93 35.37 -11.20
C ASN A 160 -22.43 35.58 -11.03
N GLU A 161 -21.77 36.36 -11.91
CA GLU A 161 -20.36 36.72 -11.80
C GLU A 161 -20.06 37.43 -10.46
N ARG A 162 -20.88 38.41 -10.07
CA ARG A 162 -20.73 39.11 -8.78
C ARG A 162 -20.89 38.16 -7.59
N SER A 163 -21.84 37.22 -7.66
CA SER A 163 -22.07 36.20 -6.63
C SER A 163 -20.89 35.25 -6.49
N GLU A 164 -20.41 34.67 -7.60
CA GLU A 164 -19.25 33.77 -7.61
C GLU A 164 -17.97 34.48 -7.15
N ARG A 165 -17.75 35.72 -7.58
CA ARG A 165 -16.60 36.53 -7.13
C ARG A 165 -16.65 36.80 -5.62
N HIS A 166 -17.83 36.96 -5.03
CA HIS A 166 -17.98 37.11 -3.59
C HIS A 166 -17.63 35.80 -2.86
N LYS A 167 -18.16 34.65 -3.32
CA LYS A 167 -17.83 33.32 -2.79
C LYS A 167 -16.32 33.04 -2.83
N GLN A 168 -15.67 33.30 -3.97
CA GLN A 168 -14.22 33.13 -4.15
C GLN A 168 -13.42 34.00 -3.17
N LYS A 169 -13.81 35.27 -2.99
CA LYS A 169 -13.16 36.17 -2.04
C LYS A 169 -13.26 35.64 -0.60
N THR A 170 -14.45 35.22 -0.17
CA THR A 170 -14.68 34.67 1.18
C THR A 170 -13.89 33.38 1.40
N ALA A 171 -13.82 32.50 0.40
CA ALA A 171 -13.01 31.27 0.48
C ALA A 171 -11.50 31.57 0.61
N MET A 172 -11.00 32.58 -0.09
CA MET A 172 -9.60 33.00 -0.01
C MET A 172 -9.28 33.63 1.37
N GLU A 173 -10.20 34.44 1.91
CA GLU A 173 -10.07 35.07 3.23
C GLU A 173 -10.04 34.04 4.37
N LEU A 174 -10.88 32.99 4.30
CA LEU A 174 -10.84 31.87 5.24
C LEU A 174 -9.53 31.07 5.18
N LEU A 175 -8.95 30.91 3.97
CA LEU A 175 -7.67 30.23 3.80
C LEU A 175 -6.52 31.06 4.39
N GLU A 176 -6.52 32.38 4.17
CA GLU A 176 -5.57 33.33 4.78
C GLU A 176 -5.60 33.23 6.31
N GLN A 177 -6.79 33.27 6.92
CA GLN A 177 -6.97 33.11 8.37
C GLN A 177 -6.45 31.77 8.89
N TYR A 178 -6.68 30.66 8.16
CA TYR A 178 -6.16 29.35 8.54
C TYR A 178 -4.62 29.28 8.48
N ILE A 179 -4.01 29.87 7.45
CA ILE A 179 -2.56 29.94 7.30
C ILE A 179 -1.95 30.78 8.43
N GLN A 180 -2.55 31.94 8.74
CA GLN A 180 -2.18 32.81 9.85
C GLN A 180 -2.17 32.03 11.18
N PHE A 181 -3.29 31.36 11.51
CA PHE A 181 -3.45 30.55 12.71
C PHE A 181 -2.39 29.42 12.80
N LYS A 182 -2.11 28.72 11.70
CA LYS A 182 -1.07 27.68 11.65
C LYS A 182 0.32 28.25 11.92
N GLN A 183 0.67 29.38 11.32
CA GLN A 183 1.97 30.03 11.55
C GLN A 183 2.13 30.50 13.01
N GLU A 184 1.07 31.00 13.63
CA GLU A 184 1.07 31.42 15.03
C GLU A 184 1.26 30.23 15.98
N ALA A 185 0.50 29.14 15.79
CA ALA A 185 0.65 27.90 16.54
C ALA A 185 2.06 27.28 16.41
N GLU A 186 2.68 27.35 15.22
CA GLU A 186 4.08 26.94 15.04
C GLU A 186 5.08 27.87 15.75
N LYS A 187 4.86 29.19 15.73
CA LYS A 187 5.71 30.16 16.44
C LYS A 187 5.65 29.93 17.96
N GLU A 188 4.49 29.61 18.52
CA GLU A 188 4.37 29.22 19.93
C GLU A 188 5.09 27.91 20.24
N ASN A 189 4.91 26.87 19.42
CA ASN A 189 5.62 25.60 19.59
C ASN A 189 7.15 25.74 19.43
N LYS A 190 7.64 26.64 18.56
CA LYS A 190 9.08 26.97 18.46
C LYS A 190 9.59 27.74 19.69
N LYS A 191 8.78 28.62 20.29
CA LYS A 191 9.12 29.30 21.56
C LYS A 191 9.25 28.31 22.73
N THR A 192 8.38 27.30 22.81
CA THR A 192 8.45 26.27 23.89
C THR A 192 9.51 25.20 23.66
N LYS A 193 9.92 24.97 22.40
CA LYS A 193 11.01 24.06 21.98
C LYS A 193 12.42 24.68 21.96
N LYS A 194 12.61 25.93 22.38
CA LYS A 194 13.97 26.50 22.53
C LYS A 194 14.85 25.54 23.33
N GLU A 195 16.04 25.28 22.81
CA GLU A 195 16.96 24.29 23.33
C GLU A 195 17.29 24.60 24.80
N LYS A 196 16.86 23.71 25.69
CA LYS A 196 17.21 23.77 27.10
C LYS A 196 18.56 23.09 27.22
N ASP A 197 19.57 23.81 27.73
CA ASP A 197 20.96 23.35 27.87
C ASP A 197 21.05 21.83 28.09
N PRO A 198 21.72 21.06 27.21
CA PRO A 198 21.77 19.60 27.32
C PRO A 198 22.31 19.10 28.66
N LEU A 199 23.12 19.91 29.34
CA LEU A 199 23.71 19.65 30.65
C LEU A 199 22.83 20.09 31.84
N LYS A 200 21.70 20.79 31.59
CA LYS A 200 20.80 21.21 32.67
C LYS A 200 20.08 19.97 33.22
N PRO A 201 20.20 19.67 34.53
CA PRO A 201 19.55 18.52 35.12
C PRO A 201 18.03 18.64 34.92
N LYS A 202 17.41 17.54 34.45
CA LYS A 202 15.96 17.45 34.35
C LYS A 202 15.36 17.58 35.75
N GLN A 203 14.22 18.27 35.85
CA GLN A 203 13.50 18.42 37.11
C GLN A 203 13.15 17.04 37.70
N PRO A 204 13.13 16.89 39.04
CA PRO A 204 12.79 15.63 39.68
C PRO A 204 11.38 15.19 39.25
N ILE A 205 11.24 13.91 38.92
CA ILE A 205 9.97 13.34 38.47
C ILE A 205 8.99 13.34 39.64
N SER A 206 7.86 14.03 39.50
CA SER A 206 6.80 14.05 40.51
C SER A 206 6.29 12.63 40.81
N ALA A 207 5.92 12.38 42.07
CA ALA A 207 5.46 11.08 42.57
C ALA A 207 4.31 10.48 41.72
N PHE A 208 3.42 11.33 41.19
CA PHE A 208 2.35 10.90 40.27
C PHE A 208 2.89 10.26 38.98
N PHE A 209 3.98 10.80 38.42
CA PHE A 209 4.61 10.25 37.21
C PHE A 209 5.39 8.97 37.51
N LEU A 210 6.02 8.85 38.68
CA LEU A 210 6.64 7.59 39.12
C LEU A 210 5.58 6.48 39.24
N PHE A 211 4.51 6.73 39.98
CA PHE A 211 3.36 5.82 40.10
C PHE A 211 2.75 5.46 38.74
N SER A 212 2.55 6.46 37.86
CA SER A 212 2.00 6.26 36.51
C SER A 212 2.94 5.50 35.58
N ASN A 213 4.26 5.64 35.75
CA ASN A 213 5.26 4.86 35.02
C ASN A 213 5.25 3.40 35.49
N GLU A 214 5.22 3.16 36.80
CA GLU A 214 5.14 1.82 37.38
C GLU A 214 3.85 1.10 36.96
N ARG A 215 2.69 1.76 37.05
CA ARG A 215 1.40 1.24 36.58
C ARG A 215 1.43 0.87 35.09
N ARG A 216 2.01 1.71 34.23
CA ARG A 216 2.16 1.42 32.79
C ARG A 216 3.13 0.26 32.53
N ALA A 217 4.26 0.23 33.22
CA ALA A 217 5.24 -0.86 33.13
C ALA A 217 4.62 -2.20 33.58
N LYS A 218 3.86 -2.21 34.68
CA LYS A 218 3.13 -3.39 35.17
C LYS A 218 2.11 -3.88 34.14
N LYS A 219 1.30 -2.98 33.57
CA LYS A 219 0.33 -3.33 32.51
C LYS A 219 1.00 -3.88 31.24
N ASN A 220 2.17 -3.35 30.87
CA ASN A 220 2.93 -3.87 29.73
C ASN A 220 3.54 -5.26 30.03
N LYS A 221 4.07 -5.47 31.25
CA LYS A 221 4.56 -6.77 31.71
C LYS A 221 3.46 -7.83 31.78
N GLU A 222 2.26 -7.44 32.23
CA GLU A 222 1.07 -8.29 32.26
C GLU A 222 0.63 -8.71 30.86
N LYS A 223 0.57 -7.77 29.91
CA LYS A 223 0.31 -8.08 28.49
C LYS A 223 1.32 -9.08 27.92
N TYR A 224 2.62 -8.86 28.17
CA TYR A 224 3.67 -9.77 27.71
C TYR A 224 3.50 -11.19 28.30
N LEU A 225 3.14 -11.30 29.58
CA LEU A 225 2.87 -12.59 30.20
C LEU A 225 1.66 -13.30 29.59
N GLN A 226 0.57 -12.58 29.32
CA GLN A 226 -0.61 -13.12 28.63
C GLN A 226 -0.28 -13.60 27.20
N GLU A 227 0.55 -12.87 26.47
CA GLU A 227 1.01 -13.24 25.13
C GLU A 227 1.90 -14.50 25.16
N MET A 228 2.81 -14.60 26.13
CA MET A 228 3.63 -15.80 26.33
C MET A 228 2.81 -17.03 26.76
N GLU A 229 1.76 -16.84 27.57
CA GLU A 229 0.85 -17.92 27.97
C GLU A 229 0.01 -18.42 26.78
N ALA A 230 -0.53 -17.51 25.97
CA ALA A 230 -1.23 -17.86 24.73
C ALA A 230 -0.31 -18.55 23.71
N TYR A 231 0.97 -18.14 23.62
CA TYR A 231 1.96 -18.84 22.79
C TYR A 231 2.20 -20.27 23.27
N LYS A 232 2.32 -20.48 24.60
CA LYS A 232 2.47 -21.82 25.18
C LYS A 232 1.26 -22.70 24.89
N GLN A 233 0.04 -22.20 25.13
CA GLN A 233 -1.20 -22.94 24.84
C GLN A 233 -1.28 -23.39 23.38
N LYS A 234 -0.98 -22.49 22.43
CA LYS A 234 -0.91 -22.85 21.00
C LYS A 234 0.11 -23.94 20.68
N LYS A 235 1.27 -23.94 21.36
CA LYS A 235 2.28 -24.99 21.17
C LYS A 235 1.87 -26.33 21.78
N ASP A 236 1.18 -26.31 22.91
CA ASP A 236 0.60 -27.52 23.52
C ASP A 236 -0.56 -28.08 22.64
N GLU A 237 -1.37 -27.21 22.03
CA GLU A 237 -2.41 -27.57 21.05
C GLU A 237 -1.85 -28.15 19.75
N GLU A 238 -0.81 -27.52 19.18
CA GLU A 238 -0.09 -28.00 17.99
C GLU A 238 0.49 -29.41 18.21
N ALA A 239 1.13 -29.64 19.36
CA ALA A 239 1.64 -30.95 19.75
C ALA A 239 0.52 -32.00 19.99
N MET A 240 -0.65 -31.58 20.46
CA MET A 240 -1.81 -32.47 20.61
C MET A 240 -2.47 -32.80 19.28
N ASN A 241 -2.47 -31.89 18.31
CA ASN A 241 -3.01 -32.14 16.98
C ASN A 241 -2.09 -33.05 16.16
N LEU A 242 -0.77 -32.82 16.20
CA LEU A 242 0.24 -33.72 15.59
C LEU A 242 0.06 -35.18 16.06
N LYS A 243 -0.14 -35.41 17.37
CA LYS A 243 -0.40 -36.77 17.90
C LYS A 243 -1.70 -37.39 17.38
N LYS A 244 -2.77 -36.60 17.19
CA LYS A 244 -4.02 -37.10 16.61
C LYS A 244 -3.83 -37.47 15.14
N GLU A 245 -3.12 -36.64 14.38
CA GLU A 245 -2.78 -36.91 12.98
C GLU A 245 -1.91 -38.17 12.84
N GLU A 246 -0.89 -38.35 13.70
CA GLU A 246 -0.09 -39.57 13.78
C GLU A 246 -0.95 -40.81 14.09
N GLU A 247 -1.87 -40.72 15.05
CA GLU A 247 -2.80 -41.81 15.36
C GLU A 247 -3.76 -42.14 14.20
N GLU A 248 -4.26 -41.13 13.49
CA GLU A 248 -5.16 -41.32 12.33
C GLU A 248 -4.41 -41.95 11.15
N MET A 249 -3.19 -41.50 10.87
CA MET A 249 -2.30 -42.12 9.89
C MET A 249 -2.01 -43.58 10.24
N LEU A 250 -1.76 -43.90 11.51
CA LEU A 250 -1.56 -45.28 11.96
C LEU A 250 -2.83 -46.15 11.84
N LYS A 251 -4.02 -45.56 12.07
CA LYS A 251 -5.32 -46.23 11.84
C LYS A 251 -5.53 -46.53 10.35
N LEU A 252 -5.23 -45.58 9.46
CA LEU A 252 -5.29 -45.77 8.01
C LEU A 252 -4.32 -46.85 7.53
N GLN A 253 -3.06 -46.81 7.96
CA GLN A 253 -2.04 -47.81 7.60
C GLN A 253 -2.44 -49.22 8.06
N LYS A 254 -3.04 -49.36 9.25
CA LYS A 254 -3.62 -50.63 9.71
C LYS A 254 -4.77 -51.11 8.83
N GLN A 255 -5.67 -50.23 8.41
CA GLN A 255 -6.77 -50.59 7.51
C GLN A 255 -6.26 -51.05 6.14
N GLU A 256 -5.28 -50.35 5.57
CA GLU A 256 -4.65 -50.71 4.30
C GLU A 256 -3.96 -52.08 4.37
N ALA A 257 -3.15 -52.33 5.42
CA ALA A 257 -2.50 -53.62 5.64
C ALA A 257 -3.52 -54.78 5.75
N LEU A 258 -4.65 -54.56 6.44
CA LEU A 258 -5.74 -55.55 6.52
C LEU A 258 -6.44 -55.79 5.17
N GLN A 259 -6.53 -54.78 4.30
CA GLN A 259 -7.04 -54.97 2.94
C GLN A 259 -6.07 -55.74 2.05
N LEU A 260 -4.76 -55.52 2.19
CA LEU A 260 -3.72 -56.27 1.48
C LEU A 260 -3.76 -57.75 1.87
N LEU A 261 -3.82 -58.08 3.17
CA LEU A 261 -3.95 -59.46 3.64
C LEU A 261 -5.20 -60.14 3.06
N LYS A 262 -6.36 -59.47 3.04
CA LYS A 262 -7.58 -60.02 2.42
C LYS A 262 -7.41 -60.27 0.91
N LYS A 263 -6.70 -59.40 0.19
CA LYS A 263 -6.37 -59.59 -1.23
C LYS A 263 -5.46 -60.82 -1.40
N GLU A 264 -4.39 -60.93 -0.62
CA GLU A 264 -3.50 -62.10 -0.65
C GLU A 264 -4.21 -63.40 -0.29
N GLU A 265 -5.09 -63.42 0.72
CA GLU A 265 -5.89 -64.58 1.08
C GLU A 265 -6.79 -65.03 -0.08
N THR A 266 -7.53 -64.10 -0.70
CA THR A 266 -8.38 -64.40 -1.86
C THR A 266 -7.57 -64.88 -3.06
N GLU A 267 -6.43 -64.25 -3.36
CA GLU A 267 -5.49 -64.74 -4.38
C GLU A 267 -4.95 -66.14 -4.09
N ASN A 268 -4.61 -66.42 -2.83
CA ASN A 268 -4.08 -67.71 -2.41
C ASN A 268 -5.16 -68.80 -2.46
N ILE A 269 -6.42 -68.49 -2.17
CA ILE A 269 -7.57 -69.38 -2.39
C ILE A 269 -7.77 -69.61 -3.91
N ILE A 270 -7.65 -68.58 -4.75
CA ILE A 270 -7.73 -68.71 -6.22
C ILE A 270 -6.57 -69.56 -6.76
N LYS A 271 -5.34 -69.40 -6.26
CA LYS A 271 -4.17 -70.22 -6.61
C LYS A 271 -4.38 -71.68 -6.18
N LYS A 272 -4.75 -71.93 -4.92
CA LYS A 272 -5.03 -73.29 -4.38
C LYS A 272 -6.20 -73.99 -5.08
N THR A 273 -7.25 -73.27 -5.50
CA THR A 273 -8.37 -73.88 -6.26
C THR A 273 -7.99 -74.20 -7.70
N LYS A 274 -7.20 -73.37 -8.37
CA LYS A 274 -6.58 -73.69 -9.68
C LYS A 274 -5.68 -74.92 -9.57
N GLU A 275 -4.83 -74.98 -8.56
CA GLU A 275 -3.91 -76.11 -8.32
C GLU A 275 -4.65 -77.40 -7.97
N LYS A 276 -5.69 -77.37 -7.11
CA LYS A 276 -6.56 -78.53 -6.85
C LYS A 276 -7.27 -79.01 -8.12
N ARG A 277 -7.69 -78.10 -9.02
CA ARG A 277 -8.23 -78.44 -10.34
C ARG A 277 -7.21 -79.18 -11.22
N GLN A 278 -5.93 -78.81 -11.15
CA GLN A 278 -4.85 -79.50 -11.87
C GLN A 278 -4.51 -80.86 -11.23
N LYS A 279 -4.36 -80.93 -9.90
CA LYS A 279 -4.11 -82.20 -9.18
C LYS A 279 -5.25 -83.21 -9.35
N LYS A 280 -6.51 -82.77 -9.41
CA LYS A 280 -7.66 -83.66 -9.72
C LYS A 280 -7.67 -84.17 -11.18
N LYS A 281 -7.02 -83.47 -12.13
CA LYS A 281 -6.75 -84.02 -13.47
C LYS A 281 -5.66 -85.09 -13.45
N GLN A 282 -4.67 -84.98 -12.56
CA GLN A 282 -3.57 -85.94 -12.43
C GLN A 282 -3.95 -87.19 -11.62
N GLN A 283 -4.67 -87.07 -10.51
CA GLN A 283 -5.06 -88.21 -9.66
C GLN A 283 -6.11 -89.15 -10.28
N ASN A 284 -6.86 -88.69 -11.29
CA ASN A 284 -7.77 -89.55 -12.06
C ASN A 284 -7.11 -90.24 -13.27
N ALA A 285 -5.78 -90.10 -13.42
CA ALA A 285 -4.99 -90.79 -14.44
C ALA A 285 -4.35 -92.05 -13.83
N ASP A 286 -5.18 -93.06 -13.59
CA ASP A 286 -4.73 -94.42 -13.23
C ASP A 286 -3.81 -94.98 -14.35
N PRO A 287 -2.53 -95.30 -14.06
CA PRO A 287 -1.56 -95.74 -15.06
C PRO A 287 -1.91 -97.05 -15.79
N ASN A 288 -2.77 -97.89 -15.20
CA ASN A 288 -3.17 -99.18 -15.77
C ASN A 288 -4.65 -99.23 -16.19
N LYS A 289 -5.34 -98.09 -16.16
CA LYS A 289 -6.65 -97.94 -16.78
C LYS A 289 -6.50 -98.15 -18.30
N PRO A 290 -7.22 -99.11 -18.91
CA PRO A 290 -7.08 -99.37 -20.33
C PRO A 290 -7.36 -98.08 -21.11
N LYS A 291 -6.40 -97.67 -21.95
CA LYS A 291 -6.58 -96.54 -22.85
C LYS A 291 -7.83 -96.83 -23.68
N ARG A 292 -8.85 -95.97 -23.55
CA ARG A 292 -10.09 -96.11 -24.31
C ARG A 292 -9.75 -96.26 -25.79
N PRO A 293 -10.40 -97.17 -26.53
CA PRO A 293 -10.16 -97.32 -27.95
C PRO A 293 -10.33 -95.97 -28.63
N ALA A 294 -9.55 -95.73 -29.69
CA ALA A 294 -9.66 -94.49 -30.45
C ALA A 294 -11.12 -94.32 -30.90
N SER A 295 -11.69 -93.14 -30.62
CA SER A 295 -13.04 -92.79 -31.07
C SER A 295 -13.19 -93.04 -32.57
N SER A 296 -14.40 -93.39 -33.03
CA SER A 296 -14.70 -93.60 -34.45
C SER A 296 -14.17 -92.46 -35.33
N PHE A 297 -14.29 -91.20 -34.87
CA PHE A 297 -13.73 -90.03 -35.54
C PHE A 297 -12.20 -90.06 -35.67
N LEU A 298 -11.47 -90.59 -34.67
CA LEU A 298 -10.01 -90.71 -34.70
C LEU A 298 -9.53 -91.91 -35.53
N LEU A 299 -10.32 -92.99 -35.62
CA LEU A 299 -10.05 -94.10 -36.55
C LEU A 299 -10.29 -93.66 -37.99
N PHE A 300 -11.45 -93.05 -38.27
CA PHE A 300 -11.79 -92.45 -39.57
C PHE A 300 -10.72 -91.46 -40.05
N ASN A 301 -10.25 -90.56 -39.18
CA ASN A 301 -9.17 -89.61 -39.50
C ASN A 301 -7.78 -90.25 -39.70
N LYS A 302 -7.56 -91.51 -39.29
CA LYS A 302 -6.33 -92.28 -39.57
C LYS A 302 -6.44 -93.06 -40.88
N GLU A 303 -7.63 -93.56 -41.19
CA GLU A 303 -7.95 -94.22 -42.46
C GLU A 303 -7.90 -93.23 -43.63
N ALA A 304 -8.55 -92.07 -43.48
CA ALA A 304 -8.49 -90.97 -44.45
C ALA A 304 -7.08 -90.38 -44.66
N ARG A 305 -6.15 -90.59 -43.71
CA ARG A 305 -4.73 -90.19 -43.81
C ARG A 305 -3.80 -91.27 -44.37
N LYS A 306 -4.32 -92.45 -44.71
CA LYS A 306 -3.59 -93.52 -45.43
C LYS A 306 -3.97 -93.62 -46.91
N LEU A 307 -4.91 -92.79 -47.36
CA LEU A 307 -5.42 -92.71 -48.73
C LEU A 307 -5.01 -91.39 -49.41
N THR A 308 -3.93 -90.77 -48.91
CA THR A 308 -3.25 -89.57 -49.42
C THR A 308 -1.76 -89.76 -49.30
#